data_AF-A0A935JAM2-F1
#
_entry.id   AF-A0A935JAM2-F1
#
_cell.length_a   1.000
_cell.length_b   1.000
_cell.length_c   1.000
_cell.angle_alpha   90.00
_cell.angle_beta   90.00
_cell.angle_gamma   90.00
#
_symmetry.space_group_name_H-M   'P 1'
#
loop_
_entity.id
_entity.type
_entity.pdbx_description
1 polymer ?
#
loop_
_entity_poly.entity_id
_entity_poly.type
_entity_poly.pdbx_seq_one_letter_code
_entity_poly.pdbx_strand_id
1 'polypeptide(L)'
;MDSSPTNFIPTRAQTLDVLRHIGTHRPLLMLPGDDCGFGTLWVLDGQQVPPAIAKYLMRSGFVADAGATGFGARMLTLTDSGKRFRDNGVRWWKNLGYLQRLKITIFG
;
A
#
# COMPACT_ATOMS: atom_id res chain seq x y z
N MET A 1 -19.30 -14.21 16.33
CA MET A 1 -18.33 -13.31 16.99
C MET A 1 -17.82 -12.33 15.95
N ASP A 2 -18.42 -11.15 15.94
CA ASP A 2 -18.16 -10.06 15.00
C ASP A 2 -16.73 -9.54 15.13
N SER A 3 -15.88 -9.93 14.18
CA SER A 3 -14.53 -9.39 14.06
C SER A 3 -14.62 -8.11 13.22
N SER A 4 -15.00 -7.00 13.85
CA SER A 4 -14.73 -5.67 13.29
C SER A 4 -13.26 -5.65 12.85
N PRO A 5 -12.94 -5.40 11.56
CA PRO A 5 -11.56 -5.44 11.10
C PRO A 5 -10.83 -4.37 11.89
N THR A 6 -9.90 -4.78 12.74
CA THR A 6 -9.01 -3.89 13.47
C THR A 6 -8.35 -3.00 12.41
N ASN A 7 -8.79 -1.74 12.37
CA ASN A 7 -8.39 -0.66 11.47
C ASN A 7 -6.94 -0.22 11.75
N PHE A 8 -6.05 -1.19 11.98
CA PHE A 8 -4.64 -0.97 12.23
C PHE A 8 -3.96 -0.78 10.88
N ILE A 9 -3.84 0.47 10.46
CA ILE A 9 -3.00 0.84 9.32
C ILE A 9 -1.55 0.61 9.76
N PRO A 10 -0.83 -0.36 9.17
CA PRO A 10 0.60 -0.54 9.46
C PRO A 10 1.35 0.73 9.06
N THR A 11 2.14 1.30 9.96
CA THR A 11 2.96 2.51 9.81
C THR A 11 2.33 3.55 8.87
N ARG A 12 1.52 4.47 9.42
CA ARG A 12 0.65 5.36 8.62
C ARG A 12 1.42 6.19 7.60
N ALA A 13 2.61 6.66 7.96
CA ALA A 13 3.47 7.41 7.04
C ALA A 13 3.92 6.57 5.84
N GLN A 14 4.40 5.35 6.07
CA GLN A 14 4.85 4.45 5.01
C GLN A 14 3.70 3.98 4.13
N THR A 15 2.54 3.67 4.72
CA THR A 15 1.34 3.31 3.94
C THR A 15 0.90 4.47 3.05
N LEU A 16 0.91 5.70 3.56
CA LEU A 16 0.59 6.89 2.77
C LEU A 16 1.63 7.11 1.66
N ASP A 17 2.92 6.89 1.94
CA ASP A 17 3.97 7.06 0.96
C ASP A 17 3.84 6.05 -0.20
N VAL A 18 3.59 4.78 0.11
CA VAL A 18 3.27 3.74 -0.87
C VAL A 18 2.03 4.14 -1.69
N LEU A 19 0.94 4.56 -1.06
CA LEU A 19 -0.28 5.00 -1.75
C LEU A 19 -0.07 6.20 -2.67
N ARG A 20 0.81 7.13 -2.30
CA ARG A 20 1.15 8.30 -3.11
C ARG A 20 1.96 7.93 -4.34
N HIS A 21 2.79 6.90 -4.24
CA HIS A 21 3.60 6.40 -5.34
C HIS A 21 2.80 5.48 -6.28
N ILE A 22 1.74 4.83 -5.81
CA ILE A 22 0.83 4.09 -6.68
C ILE A 22 0.02 5.09 -7.54
N GLY A 23 0.21 4.99 -8.85
CA GLY A 23 -0.44 5.85 -9.84
C GLY A 23 -0.88 5.07 -11.07
N THR A 24 -1.59 5.73 -11.98
CA THR A 24 -2.12 5.12 -13.21
C THR A 24 -1.03 4.45 -14.05
N HIS A 25 0.20 4.97 -14.02
CA HIS A 25 1.35 4.43 -14.75
C HIS A 25 2.39 3.74 -13.85
N ARG A 26 2.10 3.62 -12.54
CA ARG A 26 2.99 3.01 -11.54
C ARG A 26 2.18 2.05 -10.68
N PRO A 27 1.85 0.86 -11.20
CA PRO A 27 1.13 -0.15 -10.44
C PRO A 27 2.00 -0.73 -9.33
N LEU A 28 1.35 -1.29 -8.32
CA LEU A 28 2.02 -2.17 -7.37
C LEU A 28 2.13 -3.56 -8.01
N LEU A 29 3.33 -4.07 -8.17
CA LEU A 29 3.59 -5.40 -8.69
C LEU A 29 3.68 -6.39 -7.55
N MET A 30 2.95 -7.49 -7.68
CA MET A 30 3.02 -8.63 -6.79
C MET A 30 3.73 -9.75 -7.55
N LEU A 31 4.98 -10.01 -7.18
CA LEU A 31 5.75 -11.12 -7.69
C LEU A 31 5.49 -12.33 -6.77
N PRO A 32 4.81 -13.38 -7.26
CA PRO A 32 4.67 -14.60 -6.48
C PRO A 32 6.07 -15.13 -6.18
N GLY A 33 6.40 -15.26 -4.90
CA GLY A 33 7.63 -15.93 -4.50
C GLY A 33 7.51 -17.40 -4.85
N ASP A 34 8.53 -17.94 -5.52
CA ASP A 34 8.64 -19.37 -5.74
C ASP A 34 8.76 -20.08 -4.38
N ASP A 35 8.52 -21.41 -4.37
CA ASP A 35 8.51 -22.28 -3.18
C ASP A 35 9.82 -22.27 -2.34
N CYS A 36 10.80 -21.47 -2.76
CA CYS A 36 12.09 -21.23 -2.12
C CYS A 36 12.04 -20.44 -0.78
N GLY A 37 10.86 -20.19 -0.20
CA GLY A 37 10.72 -19.63 1.15
C GLY A 37 10.86 -18.11 1.29
N PHE A 38 11.04 -17.36 0.19
CA PHE A 38 11.15 -15.88 0.23
C PHE A 38 9.81 -15.14 0.21
N GLY A 39 8.69 -15.85 0.11
CA GLY A 39 7.34 -15.28 0.15
C GLY A 39 7.04 -14.32 -1.02
N THR A 40 5.80 -13.84 -1.09
CA THR A 40 5.37 -12.91 -2.13
C THR A 40 6.12 -11.58 -2.00
N LEU A 41 6.84 -11.18 -3.05
CA LEU A 41 7.50 -9.90 -3.15
C LEU A 41 6.55 -8.86 -3.71
N TRP A 42 6.56 -7.68 -3.09
CA TRP A 42 5.73 -6.55 -3.50
C TRP A 42 6.68 -5.45 -3.93
N VAL A 43 6.51 -4.96 -5.16
CA VAL A 43 7.40 -3.98 -5.76
C VAL A 43 6.58 -2.85 -6.32
N LEU A 44 6.96 -1.62 -5.99
CA LEU A 44 6.39 -0.41 -6.53
C LEU A 44 7.52 0.40 -7.14
N ASP A 45 7.45 0.64 -8.46
CA ASP A 45 8.45 1.44 -9.18
C ASP A 45 9.91 0.93 -8.98
N GLY A 46 10.08 -0.39 -8.89
CA GLY A 46 11.37 -1.02 -8.62
C GLY A 46 11.80 -1.06 -7.15
N GLN A 47 11.06 -0.43 -6.23
CA GLN A 47 11.32 -0.48 -4.79
C GLN A 47 10.47 -1.55 -4.10
N GLN A 48 11.07 -2.27 -3.15
CA GLN A 48 10.36 -3.28 -2.36
C GLN A 48 9.41 -2.62 -1.35
N VAL A 49 8.14 -3.01 -1.40
CA VAL A 49 7.11 -2.59 -0.46
C VAL A 49 6.99 -3.62 0.66
N PRO A 50 6.94 -3.19 1.94
CA PRO A 50 6.72 -4.12 3.05
C PRO A 50 5.45 -4.95 2.84
N PRO A 51 5.53 -6.29 2.97
CA PRO A 51 4.40 -7.18 2.68
C PRO A 51 3.19 -6.92 3.59
N ALA A 52 3.40 -6.39 4.81
CA ALA A 52 2.31 -6.00 5.70
C ALA A 52 1.44 -4.89 5.11
N ILE A 53 2.06 -3.85 4.52
CA ILE A 53 1.35 -2.73 3.88
C ILE A 53 0.61 -3.22 2.64
N ALA A 54 1.29 -3.98 1.79
CA ALA A 54 0.71 -4.45 0.54
C ALA A 54 -0.48 -5.40 0.76
N LYS A 55 -0.34 -6.35 1.70
CA LYS A 55 -1.45 -7.23 2.13
C LYS A 55 -2.60 -6.45 2.75
N TYR A 56 -2.32 -5.40 3.54
CA TYR A 56 -3.35 -4.51 4.08
C TYR A 56 -4.13 -3.80 2.97
N LEU A 57 -3.43 -3.21 2.00
CA LEU A 57 -4.06 -2.52 0.86
C LEU A 57 -4.93 -3.47 0.02
N MET A 58 -4.44 -4.68 -0.23
CA MET A 58 -5.17 -5.70 -0.98
C MET A 58 -6.39 -6.20 -0.20
N ARG A 59 -6.21 -6.61 1.08
CA ARG A 59 -7.30 -7.13 1.92
C ARG A 59 -8.39 -6.09 2.19
N SER A 60 -8.02 -4.83 2.27
CA SER A 60 -8.96 -3.71 2.46
C SER A 60 -9.65 -3.27 1.15
N GLY A 61 -9.27 -3.86 0.01
CA GLY A 61 -9.84 -3.52 -1.30
C GLY A 61 -9.41 -2.16 -1.85
N PHE A 62 -8.31 -1.58 -1.34
CA PHE A 62 -7.77 -0.32 -1.86
C PHE A 62 -6.98 -0.53 -3.16
N VAL A 63 -6.43 -1.73 -3.35
CA VAL A 63 -5.82 -2.16 -4.61
C VAL A 63 -6.49 -3.44 -5.11
N ALA A 64 -6.64 -3.57 -6.41
CA ALA A 64 -7.24 -4.72 -7.07
C ALA A 64 -6.33 -5.24 -8.19
N ASP A 65 -6.43 -6.54 -8.47
CA ASP A 65 -5.74 -7.19 -9.59
C ASP A 65 -6.24 -6.63 -10.92
N ALA A 66 -5.31 -6.07 -11.69
CA ALA A 66 -5.51 -5.52 -13.02
C ALA A 66 -4.98 -6.46 -14.12
N GLY A 67 -4.45 -7.63 -13.74
CA GLY A 67 -3.96 -8.66 -14.65
C GLY A 67 -2.52 -9.06 -14.41
N ALA A 68 -2.10 -10.13 -15.08
CA ALA A 68 -0.70 -10.55 -15.08
C ALA A 68 0.12 -9.73 -16.10
N THR A 69 1.32 -9.35 -15.71
CA THR A 69 2.35 -8.87 -16.62
C THR A 69 2.93 -10.04 -17.41
N GLY A 70 3.56 -9.76 -18.56
CA GLY A 70 4.22 -10.77 -19.39
C GLY A 70 5.37 -11.53 -18.70
N PHE A 71 5.76 -11.12 -17.48
CA PHE A 71 6.81 -11.74 -16.67
C PHE A 71 6.25 -12.53 -15.47
N GLY A 72 4.95 -12.81 -15.45
CA GLY A 72 4.31 -13.62 -14.38
C GLY A 72 4.04 -12.86 -13.08
N ALA A 73 4.39 -11.57 -12.98
CA ALA A 73 4.00 -10.72 -11.87
C ALA A 73 2.55 -10.25 -12.02
N ARG A 74 1.80 -10.17 -10.92
CA ARG A 74 0.44 -9.60 -10.89
C ARG A 74 0.50 -8.09 -10.73
N MET A 75 -0.23 -7.38 -11.57
CA MET A 75 -0.31 -5.92 -11.55
C MET A 75 -1.51 -5.51 -10.68
N LEU A 76 -1.26 -4.74 -9.63
CA LEU A 76 -2.29 -4.24 -8.73
C LEU A 76 -2.45 -2.73 -8.93
N THR A 77 -3.68 -2.31 -9.16
CA THR A 77 -4.04 -0.90 -9.39
C THR A 77 -4.96 -0.38 -8.31
N LEU A 78 -4.97 0.94 -8.12
CA LEU A 78 -5.85 1.61 -7.16
C LEU A 78 -7.32 1.47 -7.58
N THR A 79 -8.14 0.96 -6.67
CA THR A 79 -9.60 1.03 -6.78
C THR A 79 -10.09 2.45 -6.49
N ASP A 80 -11.35 2.76 -6.75
CA ASP A 80 -11.91 4.07 -6.39
C ASP A 80 -11.89 4.31 -4.87
N SER A 81 -12.07 3.25 -4.07
CA SER A 81 -11.88 3.29 -2.62
C SER A 81 -10.43 3.60 -2.25
N GLY A 82 -9.46 3.02 -2.95
CA GLY A 82 -8.04 3.33 -2.77
C GLY A 82 -7.69 4.77 -3.13
N LYS A 83 -8.25 5.30 -4.22
CA LYS A 83 -8.07 6.72 -4.62
C LYS A 83 -8.59 7.65 -3.53
N ARG A 84 -9.80 7.39 -2.99
CA ARG A 84 -10.36 8.16 -1.87
C ARG A 84 -9.50 8.06 -0.61
N PHE A 85 -8.98 6.87 -0.29
CA PHE A 85 -8.10 6.67 0.85
C PHE A 85 -6.80 7.47 0.72
N ARG A 86 -6.19 7.48 -0.48
CA ARG A 86 -5.03 8.31 -0.80
C ARG A 86 -5.35 9.80 -0.64
N ASP A 87 -6.45 10.28 -1.20
CA ASP A 87 -6.80 11.71 -1.14
C ASP A 87 -7.08 12.17 0.29
N ASN A 88 -7.77 11.34 1.07
CA ASN A 88 -7.98 11.55 2.51
C ASN A 88 -6.66 11.54 3.28
N GLY A 89 -5.75 10.61 2.98
CA GLY A 89 -4.43 10.53 3.60
C GLY A 89 -3.55 11.74 3.27
N VAL A 90 -3.59 12.23 2.03
CA VAL A 90 -2.88 13.46 1.62
C VAL A 90 -3.46 14.68 2.34
N ARG A 91 -4.80 14.78 2.45
CA ARG A 91 -5.46 15.86 3.19
C ARG A 91 -5.12 15.82 4.67
N TRP A 92 -5.15 14.63 5.27
CA TRP A 92 -4.71 14.41 6.65
C TRP A 92 -3.27 14.87 6.84
N TRP A 93 -2.34 14.42 5.99
CA TRP A 93 -0.93 14.83 6.07
C TRP A 93 -0.75 16.34 5.92
N LYS A 94 -1.49 16.97 5.00
CA LYS A 94 -1.50 18.42 4.80
C LYS A 94 -1.99 19.17 6.05
N ASN A 95 -3.00 18.64 6.74
CA ASN A 95 -3.56 19.21 7.96
C ASN A 95 -2.72 18.96 9.22
N LEU A 96 -1.74 18.06 9.19
CA LEU A 96 -0.81 17.87 10.30
C LEU A 96 0.15 19.07 10.41
N GLY A 97 0.29 19.59 11.63
CA GLY A 97 1.33 20.56 11.95
C GLY A 97 2.74 19.97 11.80
N TYR A 98 3.76 20.84 11.68
CA TYR A 98 5.15 20.44 11.47
C TYR A 98 5.66 19.43 12.52
N LEU A 99 5.33 19.65 13.80
CA LEU A 99 5.70 18.77 14.91
C LEU A 99 4.99 17.40 14.86
N GLN A 100 3.74 17.35 14.40
CA GLN A 100 3.00 16.09 14.27
C GLN A 100 3.55 15.25 13.12
N ARG A 101 3.90 15.88 11.98
CA ARG A 101 4.58 15.19 10.87
C ARG A 101 5.92 14.62 11.31
N LEU A 102 6.70 15.38 12.06
CA LEU A 102 7.99 14.92 12.59
C LEU A 102 7.79 13.73 13.54
N LYS A 103 6.84 13.82 14.48
CA LYS A 103 6.53 12.73 15.41
C LYS A 103 6.11 11.46 14.68
N ILE A 104 5.23 11.55 13.68
CA ILE A 104 4.77 10.38 12.92
C ILE A 104 5.89 9.79 12.04
N THR A 105 6.79 10.63 11.53
CA THR A 105 7.95 10.15 10.76
C THR A 105 8.93 9.38 11.65
N ILE A 106 9.13 9.83 12.90
CA ILE A 106 10.08 9.22 13.85
C ILE A 106 9.47 7.98 14.54
N PHE A 107 8.17 8.00 14.87
CA PHE A 107 7.52 6.97 15.69
C PHE A 107 6.60 6.00 14.92
N GLY A 108 6.30 6.27 13.64
CA GLY A 108 5.49 5.39 12.77
C GLY A 108 3.98 5.61 12.84
#